data_AF-A0A914B7J5-F1
#
_entry.id   AF-A0A914B7J5-F1
#
_cell.length_a   1.000
_cell.length_b   1.000
_cell.length_c   1.000
_cell.angle_alpha   90.00
_cell.angle_beta   90.00
_cell.angle_gamma   90.00
#
_symmetry.space_group_name_H-M   'P 1'
#
loop_
_entity.id
_entity.type
_entity.pdbx_description
1 polymer ?
#
loop_
_entity_poly.entity_id
_entity_poly.type
_entity_poly.pdbx_seq_one_letter_code
_entity_poly.pdbx_strand_id
1 'polypeptide(L)'
;MEGAKAAIEAKKAEWKRHFEENNLKAIGEIYAVDCKLLPHGKPTVHGRHDIPDGLKELRMKGTTSLSWETDELGPMTGNGDVIFELGNYKFLKSDGSSVTEGKYVHLRKAQTFQKHYSFIHHLRHRTFLYSAME
;
A
#
# COMPACT_ATOMS: atom_id res chain seq x y z
N MET A 1 -2.62 16.12 -0.61
CA MET A 1 -3.05 14.90 0.12
C MET A 1 -4.18 14.16 -0.58
N GLU A 2 -5.17 14.83 -1.17
CA GLU A 2 -6.28 14.18 -1.91
C GLU A 2 -5.84 13.11 -2.94
N GLY A 3 -4.86 13.42 -3.79
CA GLY A 3 -4.36 12.45 -4.78
C GLY A 3 -3.70 11.21 -4.15
N ALA A 4 -3.08 11.36 -2.98
CA ALA A 4 -2.44 10.23 -2.28
C ALA A 4 -3.46 9.34 -1.61
N LYS A 5 -4.49 9.94 -1.00
CA LYS A 5 -5.63 9.23 -0.44
C LYS A 5 -6.31 8.39 -1.52
N ALA A 6 -6.62 8.98 -2.69
CA ALA A 6 -7.24 8.27 -3.80
C ALA A 6 -6.37 7.09 -4.30
N ALA A 7 -5.06 7.28 -4.43
CA ALA A 7 -4.15 6.20 -4.83
C ALA A 7 -4.08 5.08 -3.79
N ILE A 8 -4.11 5.41 -2.50
CA ILE A 8 -4.12 4.43 -1.40
C ILE A 8 -5.41 3.61 -1.42
N GLU A 9 -6.56 4.27 -1.56
CA GLU A 9 -7.87 3.61 -1.66
C GLU A 9 -7.98 2.74 -2.92
N ALA A 10 -7.42 3.17 -4.05
CA ALA A 10 -7.34 2.33 -5.25
C ALA A 10 -6.51 1.06 -5.00
N LYS A 11 -5.37 1.18 -4.32
CA LYS A 11 -4.55 0.00 -3.94
C LYS A 11 -5.23 -0.90 -2.92
N LYS A 12 -6.01 -0.34 -1.98
CA LYS A 12 -6.84 -1.14 -1.07
C LYS A 12 -7.93 -1.89 -1.82
N ALA A 13 -8.61 -1.25 -2.76
CA ALA A 13 -9.62 -1.91 -3.60
C ALA A 13 -9.00 -3.05 -4.43
N GLU A 14 -7.83 -2.83 -5.04
CA GLU A 14 -7.07 -3.86 -5.75
C GLU A 14 -6.70 -5.05 -4.85
N TRP A 15 -6.18 -4.76 -3.65
CA TRP A 15 -5.84 -5.78 -2.66
C TRP A 15 -7.07 -6.59 -2.25
N LYS A 16 -8.18 -5.91 -1.92
CA LYS A 16 -9.43 -6.54 -1.50
C LYS A 16 -9.96 -7.46 -2.59
N ARG A 17 -9.98 -7.00 -3.84
CA ARG A 17 -10.39 -7.80 -4.99
C ARG A 17 -9.55 -9.07 -5.12
N HIS A 18 -8.22 -8.94 -5.08
CA HIS A 18 -7.33 -10.11 -5.17
C HIS A 18 -7.52 -11.07 -3.99
N PHE A 19 -7.77 -10.55 -2.80
CA PHE A 19 -8.06 -11.39 -1.65
C PHE A 19 -9.35 -12.16 -1.87
N GLU A 20 -10.46 -11.49 -2.20
CA GLU A 20 -11.77 -12.11 -2.45
C GLU A 20 -11.75 -13.15 -3.59
N GLU A 21 -10.96 -12.91 -4.64
CA GLU A 21 -10.69 -13.85 -5.74
C GLU A 21 -9.74 -15.01 -5.36
N ASN A 22 -9.27 -15.05 -4.10
CA ASN A 22 -8.25 -15.98 -3.59
C ASN A 22 -6.92 -15.93 -4.37
N ASN A 23 -6.62 -14.81 -5.03
CA ASN A 23 -5.38 -14.57 -5.77
C ASN A 23 -4.30 -13.96 -4.85
N LEU A 24 -3.86 -14.75 -3.87
CA LEU A 24 -2.90 -14.29 -2.86
C LEU A 24 -1.52 -13.93 -3.45
N LYS A 25 -1.15 -14.53 -4.58
CA LYS A 25 0.09 -14.20 -5.29
C LYS A 25 0.06 -12.75 -5.81
N ALA A 26 -1.05 -12.33 -6.40
CA ALA A 26 -1.19 -10.96 -6.89
C ALA A 26 -1.16 -9.92 -5.76
N ILE A 27 -1.59 -10.29 -4.55
CA ILE A 27 -1.46 -9.42 -3.38
C ILE A 27 0.01 -9.09 -3.08
N GLY A 28 0.92 -10.07 -3.18
CA GLY A 28 2.35 -9.83 -3.00
C GLY A 28 2.89 -8.76 -3.95
N GLU A 29 2.42 -8.74 -5.20
CA GLU A 29 2.86 -7.77 -6.21
C GLU A 29 2.45 -6.32 -5.92
N ILE A 30 1.51 -6.08 -5.01
CA ILE A 30 1.11 -4.74 -4.57
C ILE A 30 2.21 -4.10 -3.71
N TYR A 31 2.99 -4.91 -3.00
CA TYR A 31 4.04 -4.44 -2.11
C TYR A 31 5.35 -4.19 -2.86
N ALA A 32 6.15 -3.26 -2.33
CA ALA A 32 7.52 -3.05 -2.78
C ALA A 32 8.33 -4.34 -2.61
N VAL A 33 9.30 -4.56 -3.50
CA VAL A 33 10.14 -5.77 -3.50
C VAL A 33 10.82 -6.00 -2.14
N ASP A 34 11.25 -4.92 -1.51
CA ASP A 34 11.99 -4.87 -0.24
C ASP A 34 11.10 -4.53 0.98
N CYS A 35 9.78 -4.68 0.87
CA CYS A 35 8.85 -4.33 1.95
C CYS A 35 9.13 -5.13 3.23
N LYS A 36 8.67 -4.61 4.37
CA LYS A 36 8.66 -5.34 5.65
C LYS A 36 7.24 -5.39 6.19
N LEU A 37 6.79 -6.59 6.55
CA LEU A 37 5.53 -6.78 7.26
C LEU A 37 5.83 -7.20 8.70
N LEU A 38 5.19 -6.54 9.66
CA LEU A 38 5.38 -6.76 11.09
C LEU A 38 4.10 -7.35 11.69
N PRO A 39 3.81 -8.64 11.47
CA PRO A 39 2.66 -9.31 12.05
C PRO A 39 2.78 -9.44 13.57
N HIS A 40 1.68 -9.23 14.29
CA HIS A 40 1.65 -9.39 15.75
C HIS A 40 2.02 -10.82 16.17
N GLY A 41 2.93 -10.96 17.15
CA GLY A 41 3.34 -12.24 17.71
C GLY A 41 4.11 -13.16 16.74
N LYS A 42 4.58 -12.63 15.62
CA LYS A 42 5.33 -13.38 14.59
C LYS A 42 6.60 -12.62 14.19
N PRO A 43 7.62 -13.31 13.63
CA PRO A 43 8.79 -12.64 13.07
C PRO A 43 8.43 -11.64 11.96
N THR A 44 9.30 -10.65 11.76
CA THR A 44 9.21 -9.75 10.60
C THR A 44 9.35 -10.54 9.31
N VAL A 45 8.45 -10.27 8.36
CA VAL A 45 8.52 -10.82 7.01
C VAL A 45 9.30 -9.84 6.13
N HIS A 46 10.30 -10.34 5.40
CA HIS A 46 11.19 -9.54 4.57
C HIS A 46 10.89 -9.78 3.08
N GLY A 47 10.55 -8.71 2.39
CA GLY A 47 10.17 -8.73 1.00
C GLY A 47 8.76 -9.24 0.75
N ARG A 48 8.31 -9.05 -0.49
CA ARG A 48 6.91 -9.32 -0.88
C ARG A 48 6.57 -10.79 -1.12
N HIS A 49 7.58 -11.65 -1.28
CA HIS A 49 7.40 -13.04 -1.69
C HIS A 49 6.74 -13.92 -0.64
N ASP A 50 6.94 -13.59 0.64
CA ASP A 50 6.46 -14.37 1.78
C ASP A 50 5.09 -13.88 2.32
N ILE A 51 4.61 -12.72 1.85
CA ILE A 51 3.30 -12.17 2.21
C ILE A 51 2.14 -13.14 1.89
N PRO A 52 2.09 -13.80 0.72
CA PRO A 52 1.01 -14.73 0.39
C PRO A 52 0.86 -15.88 1.40
N ASP A 53 1.95 -16.35 2.01
CA ASP A 53 1.89 -17.46 2.97
C ASP A 53 1.20 -17.07 4.28
N GLY A 54 1.45 -15.86 4.78
CA GLY A 54 0.71 -15.31 5.92
C GLY A 54 -0.80 -15.20 5.63
N LEU A 55 -1.18 -14.91 4.39
CA LEU A 55 -2.59 -14.79 3.98
C LEU A 55 -3.26 -16.16 3.78
N LYS A 56 -2.51 -17.21 3.42
CA LYS A 56 -3.03 -18.59 3.35
C LYS A 56 -3.55 -19.06 4.71
N GLU A 57 -2.86 -18.72 5.79
CA GLU A 57 -3.31 -19.07 7.15
C GLU A 57 -4.67 -18.42 7.49
N LEU A 58 -4.90 -17.18 7.08
CA LEU A 58 -6.19 -16.50 7.27
C LEU A 58 -7.30 -17.16 6.44
N ARG A 59 -6.99 -17.54 5.20
CA ARG A 59 -7.92 -18.31 4.34
C ARG A 59 -8.30 -19.64 4.96
N MET A 60 -7.34 -20.38 5.51
CA MET A 60 -7.58 -21.63 6.23
C MET A 60 -8.47 -21.46 7.47
N LYS A 61 -8.45 -20.28 8.11
CA LYS A 61 -9.34 -19.91 9.21
C LYS A 61 -10.73 -19.47 8.76
N GLY A 62 -11.03 -19.54 7.47
CA GLY A 62 -12.34 -19.25 6.88
C GLY A 62 -12.54 -17.78 6.51
N THR A 63 -11.49 -16.96 6.50
CA THR A 63 -11.62 -15.57 6.07
C THR A 63 -11.93 -15.50 4.57
N THR A 64 -13.00 -14.78 4.21
CA THR A 64 -13.43 -14.57 2.83
C THR A 64 -13.26 -13.14 2.37
N SER A 65 -13.33 -12.17 3.27
CA SER A 65 -13.26 -10.74 2.96
C SER A 65 -12.47 -9.95 4.01
N LEU A 66 -12.23 -8.68 3.72
CA LEU A 66 -11.50 -7.74 4.56
C LEU A 66 -12.20 -6.37 4.55
N SER A 67 -12.16 -5.70 5.70
CA SER A 67 -12.53 -4.30 5.86
C SER A 67 -11.34 -3.49 6.37
N TRP A 68 -11.19 -2.27 5.85
CA TRP A 68 -10.25 -1.27 6.35
C TRP A 68 -10.99 0.03 6.62
N GLU A 69 -10.57 0.71 7.67
CA GLU A 69 -11.00 2.06 8.00
C GLU A 69 -9.75 2.90 8.25
N THR A 70 -9.57 3.98 7.50
CA THR A 70 -8.44 4.90 7.65
C THR A 70 -8.78 5.93 8.72
N ASP A 71 -8.01 5.96 9.81
CA ASP A 71 -8.14 6.94 10.89
C ASP A 71 -7.38 8.22 10.54
N GLU A 72 -6.14 8.06 10.09
CA GLU A 72 -5.23 9.19 9.82
C GLU A 72 -4.36 8.91 8.60
N LEU A 73 -4.10 9.97 7.82
CA LEU A 73 -3.20 9.94 6.69
C LEU A 73 -2.38 11.22 6.66
N GLY A 74 -1.06 11.11 6.62
CA GLY A 74 -0.18 12.26 6.64
C GLY A 74 1.19 12.00 6.01
N PRO A 75 1.93 13.07 5.64
CA PRO A 75 3.33 12.93 5.29
C PRO A 75 4.14 12.55 6.54
N MET A 76 5.03 11.58 6.43
CA MET A 76 5.95 11.19 7.52
C MET A 76 7.13 12.17 7.62
N THR A 77 7.52 12.78 6.50
CA THR A 77 8.61 13.74 6.38
C THR A 77 8.12 15.03 5.72
N GLY A 78 8.76 16.16 6.00
CA GLY A 78 8.34 17.48 5.47
C GLY A 78 8.32 17.59 3.94
N ASN A 79 8.99 16.68 3.22
CA ASN A 79 9.01 16.64 1.75
C ASN A 79 7.89 15.78 1.12
N GLY A 80 7.15 14.99 1.92
CA GLY A 80 6.03 14.19 1.44
C GLY A 80 6.40 12.93 0.63
N ASP A 81 7.68 12.54 0.61
CA ASP A 81 8.14 11.34 -0.11
C ASP A 81 7.65 10.04 0.53
N VAL A 82 7.32 10.09 1.83
CA VAL A 82 6.75 8.99 2.57
C VAL A 82 5.46 9.45 3.21
N ILE A 83 4.42 8.64 3.04
CA ILE A 83 3.10 8.85 3.63
C ILE A 83 2.87 7.74 4.63
N PHE A 84 2.42 8.12 5.82
CA PHE A 84 1.90 7.17 6.79
C PHE A 84 0.38 7.12 6.70
N GLU A 85 -0.14 5.94 6.99
CA GLU A 85 -1.56 5.66 7.11
C GLU A 85 -1.79 4.88 8.41
N LEU A 86 -2.65 5.41 9.27
CA LEU A 86 -3.14 4.72 10.46
C LEU A 86 -4.58 4.28 10.22
N GLY A 87 -4.95 3.12 10.74
CA GLY A 87 -6.32 2.67 10.62
C GLY A 87 -6.61 1.37 11.33
N ASN A 88 -7.81 0.86 11.07
CA ASN A 88 -8.33 -0.37 11.63
C ASN A 88 -8.57 -1.38 10.50
N TYR A 89 -8.38 -2.66 10.79
CA TYR A 89 -8.68 -3.74 9.85
C TYR A 89 -9.55 -4.81 10.51
N LYS A 90 -10.36 -5.49 9.70
CA LYS A 90 -11.10 -6.71 10.09
C LYS A 90 -11.04 -7.73 8.98
N PHE A 91 -10.58 -8.94 9.29
CA PHE A 91 -10.68 -10.10 8.42
C PHE A 91 -11.95 -10.88 8.76
N LEU A 92 -12.86 -11.00 7.81
CA LEU A 92 -14.22 -11.48 8.04
C LEU A 92 -14.44 -12.84 7.36
N LYS A 93 -15.25 -13.69 7.99
CA LYS A 93 -15.84 -14.88 7.36
C LYS A 93 -17.05 -14.50 6.51
N SER A 94 -17.61 -15.48 5.79
CA SER A 94 -18.81 -15.29 4.96
C SER A 94 -20.06 -14.89 5.74
N ASP A 95 -20.14 -15.24 7.03
CA ASP A 95 -21.24 -14.86 7.92
C ASP A 95 -21.07 -13.45 8.53
N GLY A 96 -20.00 -12.73 8.17
CA GLY A 96 -19.68 -11.41 8.68
C GLY A 96 -18.97 -11.40 10.04
N SER A 97 -18.75 -12.57 10.68
CA SER A 97 -17.96 -12.66 11.92
C SER A 97 -16.48 -12.42 11.65
N SER A 98 -15.80 -11.79 12.63
CA SER A 98 -14.38 -11.49 12.54
C SER A 98 -13.54 -12.72 12.91
N VAL A 99 -12.56 -13.06 12.05
CA VAL A 99 -11.47 -14.00 12.38
C VAL A 99 -10.40 -13.28 13.19
N THR A 100 -10.10 -12.04 12.81
CA THR A 100 -9.15 -11.18 13.51
C THR A 100 -9.40 -9.72 13.12
N GLU A 101 -9.16 -8.83 14.06
CA GLU A 101 -9.26 -7.39 13.87
C GLU A 101 -8.18 -6.69 14.68
N GLY A 102 -7.83 -5.47 14.27
CA GLY A 102 -6.83 -4.69 14.97
C GLY A 102 -6.54 -3.36 14.30
N LYS A 103 -5.48 -2.72 14.76
CA LYS A 103 -4.95 -1.48 14.20
C LYS A 103 -3.76 -1.76 13.29
N TYR A 104 -3.56 -0.92 12.28
CA TYR A 104 -2.40 -0.99 11.40
C TYR A 104 -1.73 0.37 11.26
N VAL A 105 -0.44 0.31 10.93
CA VAL A 105 0.35 1.43 10.42
C VAL A 105 0.94 0.99 9.09
N HIS A 106 0.69 1.74 8.03
CA HIS A 106 1.36 1.54 6.75
C HIS A 106 2.25 2.73 6.44
N LEU A 107 3.49 2.43 6.07
CA LEU A 107 4.41 3.41 5.49
C LEU A 107 4.51 3.13 4.01
N ARG A 108 4.25 4.15 3.19
CA ARG A 108 4.30 4.04 1.74
C ARG A 108 5.19 5.14 1.20
N LYS A 109 6.11 4.76 0.30
CA LYS A 109 6.73 5.77 -0.55
C LYS A 109 5.61 6.38 -1.39
N ALA A 110 5.45 7.70 -1.32
CA ALA A 110 4.61 8.40 -2.27
C ALA A 110 5.16 8.03 -3.64
N GLN A 111 4.36 7.33 -4.46
CA GLN A 111 4.68 7.25 -5.87
C GLN A 111 4.82 8.70 -6.30
N THR A 112 5.99 9.05 -6.81
CA THR A 112 6.32 10.40 -7.24
C THR A 112 5.06 10.91 -7.92
N PHE A 113 4.38 11.89 -7.33
CA PHE A 113 3.37 12.63 -8.06
C PHE A 113 4.20 13.31 -9.12
N GLN A 114 4.39 12.63 -10.26
CA GLN A 114 4.86 13.23 -11.47
C GLN A 114 3.72 14.18 -11.79
N LYS A 115 3.78 15.37 -11.16
CA LYS A 115 3.01 16.53 -11.56
C LYS A 115 3.32 16.61 -13.03
N HIS A 116 2.34 16.19 -13.83
CA HIS A 116 2.30 16.48 -15.23
C HIS A 116 2.19 18.00 -15.29
N TYR A 117 3.34 18.68 -15.16
CA TYR A 117 3.47 20.02 -15.65
C TYR A 117 3.48 19.84 -17.16
N SER A 118 2.31 19.93 -17.76
CA SER A 118 2.19 20.25 -19.17
C SER A 118 2.73 21.68 -19.33
N PHE A 119 4.05 21.81 -19.43
CA PHE A 119 4.66 23.01 -19.98
C PHE A 119 4.39 22.96 -21.48
N ILE A 120 3.35 23.67 -21.92
CA ILE A 120 3.30 24.15 -23.30
C ILE A 120 4.39 25.21 -23.39
N HIS A 121 5.61 24.78 -23.70
CA HIS A 121 6.68 25.70 -24.05
C HIS A 121 6.58 25.99 -25.56
N HIS A 122 5.97 27.12 -25.89
CA HIS A 122 6.34 27.81 -27.11
C HIS A 122 7.80 28.26 -26.96
N LEU A 123 8.55 28.03 -28.03
CA LEU A 123 10.00 28.20 -28.16
C LEU A 123 10.49 29.58 -27.68
N ARG A 124 11.61 29.60 -26.93
CA ARG A 124 12.89 30.14 -27.42
C ARG A 124 13.95 30.20 -26.32
N HIS A 125 15.12 29.70 -26.69
CA HIS A 125 16.46 30.00 -26.16
C HIS A 125 16.92 29.41 -24.82
N ARG A 126 18.00 28.63 -24.98
CA ARG A 126 19.26 28.60 -24.19
C ARG A 126 19.41 27.53 -23.09
N THR A 127 20.32 26.62 -23.44
CA THR A 127 21.41 26.08 -22.62
C THR A 127 21.12 24.81 -21.81
N PHE A 128 21.59 23.69 -22.38
CA PHE A 128 21.98 22.47 -21.67
C PHE A 128 23.10 22.77 -20.66
N LEU A 129 23.02 22.22 -19.45
CA LEU A 129 24.17 21.74 -18.66
C LEU A 129 23.71 20.72 -17.59
N TYR A 130 24.54 19.68 -17.47
CA TYR A 130 24.42 18.40 -16.76
C TYR A 130 24.52 18.51 -15.22
N SER A 131 23.97 17.52 -14.48
CA SER A 131 24.81 16.53 -13.76
C SER A 131 23.96 15.38 -13.17
N ALA A 132 24.44 14.16 -13.40
CA ALA A 132 23.96 12.92 -12.83
C ALA A 132 24.71 12.57 -11.53
N MET A 133 24.08 11.73 -10.69
CA MET A 133 24.63 10.85 -9.64
C MET A 133 25.43 11.47 -8.48
N GLU A 134 24.96 11.28 -7.24
CA GLU A 134 25.16 10.06 -6.43
C GLU A 134 23.88 9.77 -5.60
#